data_AF-A0A382FVC6-F1
#
_entry.id   AF-A0A382FVC6-F1
#
_cell.length_a   1.000
_cell.length_b   1.000
_cell.length_c   1.000
_cell.angle_alpha   90.00
_cell.angle_beta   90.00
_cell.angle_gamma   90.00
#
_symmetry.space_group_name_H-M   'P 1'
#
loop_
_entity.id
_entity.type
_entity.pdbx_description
1 polymer ?
#
loop_
_entity_poly.entity_id
_entity_poly.type
_entity_poly.pdbx_seq_one_letter_code
_entity_poly.pdbx_strand_id
1 'polypeptide(L)'
;MSTVLFASENIEDKIYVERIIERAISINIDEDWYWLKLNHYKKGILGKYESEIDDPHFFNSKYGKNDPKLELVETLKAFFLENTPTNHNLHAQCRFPAKFEYLDKKLFFDRAKITIISCSNFKKWYNDLPKHKVVLSFPTFYDGMPATMFGHTLLYFKDKKKSNLMNFAVNYAALVDLENENSIKYVFMGIFGGYIGKFSLNRYYLKIAEYNEIENRDIWEYELNLKPEEIKKLYLHLWELQSTYFNYFYFKENCSYHLLSLLEIARPGLNLQNDYYFWATPAETIKQIYDFKLVDKKVYRPSRRSIFKNRYDKLNKKNKFIVDY
;
A
#
# COMPACT_ATOMS: atom_id res chain seq x y z
N MET A 1 42.51 -29.16 -12.64
CA MET A 1 41.30 -29.84 -12.10
C MET A 1 40.22 -28.88 -11.59
N SER A 2 40.42 -27.55 -11.52
CA SER A 2 39.39 -26.61 -11.04
C SER A 2 38.39 -26.11 -12.09
N THR A 3 38.70 -26.17 -13.40
CA THR A 3 37.84 -25.56 -14.44
C THR A 3 36.56 -26.34 -14.72
N VAL A 4 36.52 -27.64 -14.40
CA VAL A 4 35.34 -28.49 -14.63
C VAL A 4 34.29 -28.34 -13.53
N LEU A 5 34.71 -28.05 -12.29
CA LEU A 5 33.82 -27.91 -11.12
C LEU A 5 32.94 -26.64 -11.19
N PHE A 6 33.50 -25.50 -11.61
CA PHE A 6 32.73 -24.24 -11.73
C PHE A 6 31.69 -24.25 -12.87
N ALA A 7 31.93 -25.05 -13.91
CA ALA A 7 30.99 -25.19 -15.03
C ALA A 7 29.82 -26.10 -14.67
N SER A 8 30.03 -27.15 -13.85
CA SER A 8 28.98 -28.06 -13.39
C SER A 8 28.04 -27.42 -12.37
N GLU A 9 28.56 -26.62 -11.42
CA GLU A 9 27.73 -25.91 -10.43
C GLU A 9 26.74 -24.96 -11.11
N ASN A 10 27.19 -24.20 -12.10
CA ASN A 10 26.34 -23.29 -12.87
C ASN A 10 25.24 -23.98 -13.70
N ILE A 11 25.42 -25.26 -14.07
CA ILE A 11 24.42 -26.02 -14.82
C ILE A 11 23.36 -26.58 -13.88
N GLU A 12 23.77 -27.14 -12.73
CA GLU A 12 22.84 -27.65 -11.73
C GLU A 12 21.91 -26.56 -11.19
N ASP A 13 22.43 -25.36 -10.97
CA ASP A 13 21.65 -24.26 -10.42
C ASP A 13 20.64 -23.74 -11.46
N LYS A 14 21.00 -23.71 -12.75
CA LYS A 14 20.06 -23.41 -13.83
C LYS A 14 18.95 -24.45 -13.93
N ILE A 15 19.29 -25.75 -13.85
CA ILE A 15 18.31 -26.84 -13.85
C ILE A 15 17.36 -26.71 -12.64
N TYR A 16 17.90 -26.34 -11.49
CA TYR A 16 17.10 -26.12 -10.29
C TYR A 16 16.09 -24.97 -10.48
N VAL A 17 16.51 -23.84 -11.04
CA VAL A 17 15.63 -22.69 -11.32
C VAL A 17 14.52 -23.07 -12.30
N GLU A 18 14.84 -23.76 -13.39
CA GLU A 18 13.83 -24.23 -14.36
C GLU A 18 12.82 -25.17 -13.70
N ARG A 19 13.26 -26.12 -12.87
CA ARG A 19 12.36 -27.01 -12.12
C ARG A 19 11.43 -26.25 -11.17
N ILE A 20 11.92 -25.19 -10.52
CA ILE A 20 11.11 -24.33 -9.66
C ILE A 20 10.07 -23.56 -10.47
N ILE A 21 10.44 -23.06 -11.65
CA ILE A 21 9.53 -22.39 -12.59
C ILE A 21 8.45 -23.36 -13.08
N GLU A 22 8.83 -24.56 -13.53
CA GLU A 22 7.90 -25.61 -13.97
C GLU A 22 6.91 -25.96 -12.84
N ARG A 23 7.40 -26.13 -11.61
CA ARG A 23 6.55 -26.38 -10.45
C ARG A 23 5.58 -25.23 -10.22
N ALA A 24 6.05 -23.98 -10.25
CA ALA A 24 5.22 -22.81 -10.04
C ALA A 24 4.07 -22.70 -11.05
N ILE A 25 4.36 -22.98 -12.32
CA ILE A 25 3.37 -23.03 -13.40
C ILE A 25 2.41 -24.21 -13.20
N SER A 26 2.91 -25.40 -12.84
CA SER A 26 2.07 -26.61 -12.67
C SER A 26 1.01 -26.48 -11.57
N ILE A 27 1.27 -25.63 -10.56
CA ILE A 27 0.33 -25.34 -9.48
C ILE A 27 -0.38 -23.99 -9.66
N ASN A 28 -0.29 -23.40 -10.86
CA ASN A 28 -0.94 -22.15 -11.28
C ASN A 28 -0.71 -20.98 -10.34
N ILE A 29 0.53 -20.76 -9.86
CA ILE A 29 0.85 -19.59 -9.02
C ILE A 29 0.54 -18.28 -9.75
N ASP A 30 0.70 -18.25 -11.07
CA ASP A 30 0.40 -17.10 -11.93
C ASP A 30 -1.06 -16.68 -11.90
N GLU A 31 -1.98 -17.57 -11.51
CA GLU A 31 -3.40 -17.29 -11.30
C GLU A 31 -3.81 -17.30 -9.82
N ASP A 32 -2.89 -17.60 -8.89
CA ASP A 32 -3.19 -17.58 -7.46
C ASP A 32 -3.58 -16.17 -7.02
N TRP A 33 -4.68 -16.08 -6.25
CA TRP A 33 -5.24 -14.81 -5.80
C TRP A 33 -4.20 -13.89 -5.13
N TYR A 34 -3.29 -14.44 -4.32
CA TYR A 34 -2.30 -13.64 -3.61
C TYR A 34 -1.21 -13.11 -4.54
N TRP A 35 -0.78 -13.91 -5.52
CA TRP A 35 0.14 -13.47 -6.57
C TRP A 35 -0.47 -12.34 -7.40
N LEU A 36 -1.74 -12.49 -7.77
CA LEU A 36 -2.46 -11.48 -8.53
C LEU A 36 -2.56 -10.17 -7.77
N LYS A 37 -2.84 -10.24 -6.46
CA LYS A 37 -2.93 -9.05 -5.58
C LYS A 37 -1.58 -8.38 -5.34
N LEU A 38 -0.49 -9.15 -5.13
CA LEU A 38 0.86 -8.57 -4.96
C LEU A 38 1.32 -7.76 -6.18
N ASN A 39 0.80 -8.10 -7.36
CA ASN A 39 1.09 -7.40 -8.60
C ASN A 39 -0.06 -6.49 -9.05
N HIS A 40 -1.09 -6.28 -8.21
CA HIS A 40 -2.25 -5.41 -8.49
C HIS A 40 -2.95 -5.73 -9.82
N TYR A 41 -3.02 -7.01 -10.21
CA TYR A 41 -3.74 -7.42 -11.42
C TYR A 41 -5.25 -7.35 -11.25
N LYS A 42 -5.92 -6.89 -12.30
CA LYS A 42 -7.38 -6.95 -12.49
C LYS A 42 -7.68 -7.61 -13.82
N LYS A 43 -8.84 -8.27 -13.92
CA LYS A 43 -9.35 -8.75 -15.20
C LYS A 43 -10.03 -7.60 -15.93
N GLY A 44 -9.55 -7.28 -17.13
CA GLY A 44 -10.23 -6.37 -18.04
C GLY A 44 -11.50 -7.00 -18.65
N ILE A 45 -12.20 -6.21 -19.46
CA ILE A 45 -13.48 -6.62 -20.10
C ILE A 45 -13.32 -7.89 -20.96
N LEU A 46 -12.15 -8.07 -21.58
CA LEU A 46 -11.82 -9.23 -22.40
C LEU A 46 -11.28 -10.43 -21.59
N GLY A 47 -11.35 -10.37 -20.25
CA GLY A 47 -10.87 -11.42 -19.35
C GLY A 47 -9.35 -11.50 -19.18
N LYS A 48 -8.58 -10.66 -19.88
CA LYS A 48 -7.12 -10.56 -19.73
C LYS A 48 -6.74 -9.83 -18.46
N TYR A 49 -5.63 -10.25 -17.83
CA TYR A 49 -5.07 -9.55 -16.68
C TYR A 49 -4.30 -8.30 -17.12
N GLU A 50 -4.49 -7.21 -16.38
CA GLU A 50 -3.67 -6.00 -16.47
C GLU A 50 -3.42 -5.48 -15.05
N SER A 51 -2.18 -5.11 -14.75
CA SER A 51 -1.81 -4.53 -13.47
C SER A 51 -2.17 -3.05 -13.42
N GLU A 52 -2.71 -2.62 -12.30
CA GLU A 52 -2.95 -1.21 -11.99
C GLU A 52 -1.65 -0.44 -11.73
N ILE A 53 -0.51 -1.13 -11.56
CA ILE A 53 0.80 -0.47 -11.43
C ILE A 53 1.28 -0.01 -12.81
N ASP A 54 1.53 1.30 -12.94
CA ASP A 54 1.91 1.92 -14.21
C ASP A 54 3.42 2.05 -14.40
N ASP A 55 4.21 1.99 -13.33
CA ASP A 55 5.67 2.03 -13.44
C ASP A 55 6.21 0.73 -14.06
N PRO A 56 6.78 0.75 -15.28
CA PRO A 56 7.34 -0.44 -15.89
C PRO A 56 8.49 -1.01 -15.08
N HIS A 57 9.18 -0.19 -14.26
CA HIS A 57 10.26 -0.68 -13.44
C HIS A 57 9.75 -1.65 -12.40
N PHE A 58 8.51 -1.54 -11.88
CA PHE A 58 7.94 -2.44 -10.85
C PHE A 58 8.00 -3.93 -11.23
N PHE A 59 7.96 -4.25 -12.52
CA PHE A 59 7.96 -5.62 -12.99
C PHE A 59 9.39 -6.12 -13.23
N ASN A 60 9.61 -7.41 -12.99
CA ASN A 60 10.85 -8.07 -13.43
C ASN A 60 10.77 -8.41 -14.93
N SER A 61 9.56 -8.67 -15.44
CA SER A 61 9.31 -8.87 -16.87
C SER A 61 8.93 -7.57 -17.57
N LYS A 62 9.48 -7.33 -18.76
CA LYS A 62 9.04 -6.23 -19.65
C LYS A 62 7.55 -6.32 -20.06
N TYR A 63 6.96 -7.51 -19.98
CA TYR A 63 5.54 -7.75 -20.25
C TYR A 63 4.74 -7.95 -18.96
N GLY A 64 5.38 -7.78 -17.79
CA GLY A 64 4.79 -8.10 -16.50
C GLY A 64 3.48 -7.37 -16.26
N LYS A 65 3.33 -6.11 -16.71
CA LYS A 65 2.06 -5.38 -16.56
C LYS A 65 0.83 -6.14 -17.11
N ASN A 66 0.98 -6.96 -18.15
CA ASN A 66 -0.14 -7.62 -18.84
C ASN A 66 -0.09 -9.16 -18.77
N ASP A 67 0.95 -9.73 -18.18
CA ASP A 67 1.17 -11.18 -18.17
C ASP A 67 1.69 -11.63 -16.79
N PRO A 68 0.77 -12.08 -15.90
CA PRO A 68 1.13 -12.59 -14.58
C PRO A 68 2.10 -13.77 -14.60
N LYS A 69 2.06 -14.57 -15.68
CA LYS A 69 2.92 -15.75 -15.84
C LYS A 69 4.34 -15.34 -16.21
N LEU A 70 4.50 -14.44 -17.17
CA LEU A 70 5.82 -13.91 -17.52
C LEU A 70 6.43 -13.14 -16.34
N GLU A 71 5.65 -12.37 -15.59
CA GLU A 71 6.14 -11.71 -14.37
C GLU A 71 6.60 -12.73 -13.32
N LEU A 72 5.86 -13.84 -13.14
CA LEU A 72 6.24 -14.89 -12.19
C LEU A 72 7.55 -15.55 -12.59
N VAL A 73 7.69 -15.94 -13.86
CA VAL A 73 8.89 -16.59 -14.40
C VAL A 73 10.12 -15.70 -14.22
N GLU A 74 10.04 -14.43 -14.64
CA GLU A 74 11.17 -13.50 -14.53
C GLU A 74 11.46 -13.10 -13.07
N THR A 75 10.45 -13.04 -12.21
CA THR A 75 10.64 -12.83 -10.76
C THR A 75 11.41 -14.00 -10.15
N LEU A 76 11.05 -15.24 -10.47
CA LEU A 76 11.78 -16.42 -10.00
C LEU A 76 13.22 -16.38 -10.48
N LYS A 77 13.47 -16.18 -11.78
CA LYS A 77 14.85 -16.04 -12.29
C LYS A 77 15.63 -14.96 -11.55
N ALA A 78 15.04 -13.79 -11.35
CA ALA A 78 15.67 -12.66 -10.68
C ALA A 78 16.02 -12.94 -9.21
N PHE A 79 15.28 -13.79 -8.50
CA PHE A 79 15.60 -14.18 -7.13
C PHE A 79 16.80 -15.09 -6.99
N PHE A 80 17.14 -15.84 -8.05
CA PHE A 80 18.26 -16.78 -8.08
C PHE A 80 19.50 -16.22 -8.79
N LEU A 81 19.47 -14.96 -9.23
CA LEU A 81 20.66 -14.31 -9.76
C LEU A 81 21.72 -14.18 -8.67
N GLU A 82 22.98 -14.31 -9.08
CA GLU A 82 24.09 -13.96 -8.22
C GLU A 82 24.08 -12.45 -7.96
N ASN A 83 24.54 -12.08 -6.78
CA ASN A 83 24.54 -10.70 -6.34
C ASN A 83 25.50 -9.85 -7.17
N THR A 84 25.04 -8.70 -7.67
CA THR A 84 25.93 -7.77 -8.35
C THR A 84 26.84 -7.08 -7.32
N PRO A 85 28.16 -7.01 -7.55
CA PRO A 85 29.13 -6.51 -6.57
C PRO A 85 28.89 -5.06 -6.11
N THR A 86 28.10 -4.29 -6.85
CA THR A 86 28.00 -2.84 -6.72
C THR A 86 26.86 -2.37 -5.80
N ASN A 87 25.76 -3.12 -5.62
CA ASN A 87 24.71 -2.79 -4.65
C ASN A 87 23.73 -3.94 -4.36
N HIS A 88 23.87 -4.57 -3.19
CA HIS A 88 23.00 -5.66 -2.75
C HIS A 88 21.51 -5.27 -2.62
N ASN A 89 21.22 -3.98 -2.40
CA ASN A 89 19.84 -3.51 -2.23
C ASN A 89 19.04 -3.47 -3.54
N LEU A 90 19.71 -3.53 -4.70
CA LEU A 90 19.05 -3.60 -6.01
C LEU A 90 18.62 -5.02 -6.38
N HIS A 91 19.08 -6.03 -5.63
CA HIS A 91 18.69 -7.42 -5.85
C HIS A 91 17.18 -7.62 -5.70
N ALA A 92 16.59 -8.48 -6.53
CA ALA A 92 15.14 -8.71 -6.55
C ALA A 92 14.61 -9.15 -5.18
N GLN A 93 15.35 -9.99 -4.42
CA GLN A 93 14.97 -10.37 -3.05
C GLN A 93 14.80 -9.16 -2.10
N CYS A 94 15.60 -8.10 -2.29
CA CYS A 94 15.53 -6.88 -1.48
C CYS A 94 14.47 -5.91 -1.97
N ARG A 95 14.20 -5.93 -3.27
CA ARG A 95 13.17 -5.10 -3.89
C ARG A 95 11.77 -5.65 -3.66
N PHE A 96 11.63 -6.97 -3.66
CA PHE A 96 10.35 -7.69 -3.56
C PHE A 96 10.29 -8.69 -2.39
N PRO A 97 10.43 -8.22 -1.13
CA PRO A 97 10.43 -9.12 0.01
C PRO A 97 9.07 -9.80 0.25
N ALA A 98 7.94 -9.21 -0.17
CA ALA A 98 6.63 -9.85 -0.06
C ALA A 98 6.46 -10.93 -1.13
N LYS A 99 6.84 -10.67 -2.39
CA LYS A 99 6.86 -11.68 -3.45
C LYS A 99 7.81 -12.83 -3.07
N PHE A 100 8.98 -12.53 -2.52
CA PHE A 100 9.96 -13.53 -2.07
C PHE A 100 9.38 -14.43 -0.98
N GLU A 101 8.85 -13.84 0.11
CA GLU A 101 8.27 -14.62 1.21
C GLU A 101 7.08 -15.48 0.76
N TYR A 102 6.27 -14.96 -0.15
CA TYR A 102 5.14 -15.71 -0.71
C TYR A 102 5.59 -16.90 -1.56
N LEU A 103 6.48 -16.67 -2.53
CA LEU A 103 6.94 -17.72 -3.46
C LEU A 103 7.76 -18.78 -2.73
N ASP A 104 8.62 -18.37 -1.80
CA ASP A 104 9.38 -19.30 -0.97
C ASP A 104 8.47 -20.21 -0.13
N LYS A 105 7.40 -19.64 0.45
CA LYS A 105 6.42 -20.44 1.21
C LYS A 105 5.66 -21.44 0.35
N LYS A 106 5.38 -21.11 -0.92
CA LYS A 106 4.64 -21.99 -1.85
C LYS A 106 5.53 -23.06 -2.47
N LEU A 107 6.78 -22.72 -2.80
CA LEU A 107 7.69 -23.55 -3.60
C LEU A 107 8.74 -24.25 -2.74
N PHE A 108 8.93 -23.83 -1.49
CA PHE A 108 9.91 -24.36 -0.55
C PHE A 108 11.33 -24.30 -1.12
N PHE A 109 11.88 -23.10 -1.33
CA PHE A 109 13.19 -22.97 -1.97
C PHE A 109 14.27 -23.68 -1.15
N ASP A 110 15.02 -24.56 -1.80
CA ASP A 110 16.19 -25.22 -1.23
C ASP A 110 17.25 -24.18 -0.87
N ARG A 111 17.59 -24.11 0.42
CA ARG A 111 18.58 -23.17 0.98
C ARG A 111 20.00 -23.45 0.52
N ALA A 112 20.29 -24.65 0.03
CA ALA A 112 21.58 -24.97 -0.57
C ALA A 112 21.70 -24.45 -2.01
N LYS A 113 20.56 -24.14 -2.67
CA LYS A 113 20.49 -23.71 -4.07
C LYS A 113 20.11 -22.24 -4.25
N ILE A 114 19.90 -21.50 -3.16
CA ILE A 114 19.61 -20.05 -3.20
C ILE A 114 20.54 -19.28 -2.27
N THR A 115 21.20 -18.25 -2.82
CA THR A 115 21.95 -17.29 -2.01
C THR A 115 20.98 -16.28 -1.40
N ILE A 116 20.87 -16.26 -0.06
CA ILE A 116 20.02 -15.29 0.64
C ILE A 116 20.74 -13.95 0.74
N ILE A 117 20.15 -12.91 0.14
CA ILE A 117 20.75 -11.58 0.11
C ILE A 117 20.41 -10.80 1.39
N SER A 118 21.42 -10.17 1.99
CA SER A 118 21.21 -9.29 3.15
C SER A 118 20.76 -7.89 2.72
N CYS A 119 19.46 -7.63 2.86
CA CYS A 119 18.83 -6.36 2.48
C CYS A 119 18.90 -5.34 3.64
N SER A 120 20.04 -4.67 3.80
CA SER A 120 20.28 -3.77 4.94
C SER A 120 19.31 -2.57 4.97
N ASN A 121 19.00 -1.97 3.82
CA ASN A 121 18.07 -0.84 3.74
C ASN A 121 16.65 -1.26 4.17
N PHE A 122 16.16 -2.38 3.64
CA PHE A 122 14.86 -2.93 4.03
C PHE A 122 14.82 -3.26 5.53
N LYS A 123 15.85 -3.95 6.06
CA LYS A 123 15.93 -4.31 7.49
C LYS A 123 15.89 -3.07 8.38
N LYS A 124 16.68 -2.04 8.07
CA LYS A 124 16.69 -0.77 8.81
C LYS A 124 15.31 -0.11 8.76
N TRP A 125 14.77 0.06 7.56
CA TRP A 125 13.44 0.64 7.35
C TRP A 125 12.36 -0.11 8.14
N TYR A 126 12.28 -1.43 8.02
CA TYR A 126 11.29 -2.26 8.70
C TYR A 126 11.42 -2.18 10.21
N ASN A 127 12.65 -2.20 10.75
CA ASN A 127 12.89 -2.17 12.19
C ASN A 127 12.43 -0.86 12.85
N ASP A 128 12.53 0.27 12.16
CA ASP A 128 12.14 1.58 12.67
C ASP A 128 10.61 1.78 12.77
N LEU A 129 9.81 0.90 12.13
CA LEU A 129 8.36 1.03 12.06
C LEU A 129 7.62 0.47 13.30
N PRO A 130 6.52 1.11 13.72
CA PRO A 130 5.62 0.59 14.75
C PRO A 130 4.93 -0.72 14.32
N LYS A 131 4.85 -1.74 15.17
CA LYS A 131 4.29 -3.06 14.77
C LYS A 131 3.14 -3.53 15.65
N HIS A 132 2.53 -2.63 16.44
CA HIS A 132 1.53 -3.06 17.42
C HIS A 132 0.11 -3.14 16.86
N LYS A 133 -0.39 -2.03 16.30
CA LYS A 133 -1.75 -1.92 15.77
C LYS A 133 -1.74 -1.08 14.51
N VAL A 134 -2.69 -1.37 13.62
CA VAL A 134 -3.00 -0.58 12.43
C VAL A 134 -4.32 0.12 12.66
N VAL A 135 -4.42 1.37 12.24
CA VAL A 135 -5.60 2.20 12.42
C VAL A 135 -5.96 2.82 11.09
N LEU A 136 -7.21 2.62 10.65
CA LEU A 136 -7.78 3.39 9.55
C LEU A 136 -8.31 4.71 10.10
N SER A 137 -7.79 5.82 9.60
CA SER A 137 -8.21 7.17 9.97
C SER A 137 -9.00 7.78 8.82
N PHE A 138 -10.17 8.32 9.14
CA PHE A 138 -11.08 8.97 8.22
C PHE A 138 -11.38 10.40 8.70
N PRO A 139 -10.71 11.40 8.14
CA PRO A 139 -11.09 12.80 8.30
C PRO A 139 -12.38 13.10 7.53
N THR A 140 -13.37 13.69 8.20
CA THR A 140 -14.69 14.01 7.62
C THR A 140 -14.59 15.02 6.48
N PHE A 141 -15.62 15.18 5.65
CA PHE A 141 -15.64 16.06 4.48
C PHE A 141 -15.11 17.49 4.72
N TYR A 142 -14.45 18.06 3.72
CA TYR A 142 -13.95 19.44 3.73
C TYR A 142 -14.41 20.20 2.49
N ASP A 143 -15.20 21.25 2.73
CA ASP A 143 -15.83 22.05 1.66
C ASP A 143 -14.84 23.01 0.98
N GLY A 144 -13.63 23.19 1.52
CA GLY A 144 -12.68 24.19 1.03
C GLY A 144 -11.87 23.78 -0.20
N MET A 145 -11.86 22.49 -0.58
CA MET A 145 -11.17 22.01 -1.79
C MET A 145 -11.93 20.85 -2.45
N PRO A 146 -12.29 20.93 -3.75
CA PRO A 146 -13.04 19.89 -4.48
C PRO A 146 -12.47 18.48 -4.37
N ALA A 147 -11.14 18.34 -4.39
CA ALA A 147 -10.47 17.03 -4.28
C ALA A 147 -10.59 16.38 -2.88
N THR A 148 -10.96 17.15 -1.86
CA THR A 148 -11.14 16.68 -0.47
C THR A 148 -12.61 16.68 -0.02
N MET A 149 -13.53 17.13 -0.89
CA MET A 149 -14.96 17.23 -0.59
C MET A 149 -15.60 15.90 -0.21
N PHE A 150 -15.04 14.78 -0.65
CA PHE A 150 -15.56 13.44 -0.34
C PHE A 150 -14.84 12.76 0.83
N GLY A 151 -13.95 13.48 1.51
CA GLY A 151 -13.08 12.91 2.54
C GLY A 151 -11.93 12.11 1.93
N HIS A 152 -11.04 11.60 2.78
CA HIS A 152 -10.01 10.65 2.39
C HIS A 152 -9.76 9.68 3.54
N THR A 153 -9.11 8.56 3.26
CA THR A 153 -8.68 7.62 4.30
C THR A 153 -7.17 7.52 4.30
N LEU A 154 -6.60 7.21 5.46
CA LEU A 154 -5.18 6.92 5.64
C LEU A 154 -5.02 5.80 6.66
N LEU A 155 -3.97 5.00 6.52
CA LEU A 155 -3.60 4.01 7.54
C LEU A 155 -2.47 4.59 8.39
N TYR A 156 -2.54 4.43 9.70
CA TYR A 156 -1.39 4.71 10.55
C TYR A 156 -1.12 3.58 11.54
N PHE A 157 0.13 3.51 11.99
CA PHE A 157 0.64 2.40 12.77
C PHE A 157 1.01 2.87 14.17
N LYS A 158 0.48 2.17 15.18
CA LYS A 158 0.72 2.43 16.59
C LYS A 158 1.84 1.53 17.11
N ASP A 159 2.59 2.08 18.07
CA ASP A 159 3.51 1.32 18.93
C ASP A 159 2.87 1.12 20.31
N LYS A 160 3.29 0.08 21.06
CA LYS A 160 2.85 -0.12 22.46
C LYS A 160 3.40 0.96 23.39
N LYS A 161 4.61 1.46 23.12
CA LYS A 161 5.43 2.21 24.09
C LYS A 161 5.75 3.65 23.68
N LYS A 162 5.37 4.10 22.48
CA LYS A 162 5.69 5.45 21.98
C LYS A 162 4.46 6.36 22.05
N SER A 163 4.70 7.65 22.30
CA SER A 163 3.68 8.69 22.15
C SER A 163 3.10 8.66 20.72
N ASN A 164 1.81 8.93 20.59
CA ASN A 164 1.09 8.98 19.30
C ASN A 164 1.78 9.89 18.26
N LEU A 165 2.60 10.84 18.71
CA LEU A 165 3.35 11.77 17.86
C LEU A 165 4.41 11.10 16.98
N MET A 166 4.90 9.91 17.34
CA MET A 166 5.93 9.21 16.55
C MET A 166 5.37 8.14 15.61
N ASN A 167 4.04 7.97 15.59
CA ASN A 167 3.37 7.04 14.70
C ASN A 167 3.62 7.44 13.23
N PHE A 168 3.70 6.45 12.36
CA PHE A 168 3.79 6.67 10.92
C PHE A 168 2.44 6.43 10.26
N ALA A 169 2.13 7.26 9.27
CA ALA A 169 0.96 7.15 8.43
C ALA A 169 1.38 6.83 6.99
N VAL A 170 0.69 5.84 6.42
CA VAL A 170 0.71 5.53 5.00
C VAL A 170 -0.40 6.31 4.34
N ASN A 171 -0.03 7.10 3.34
CA ASN A 171 -0.94 7.85 2.50
C ASN A 171 -0.66 7.52 1.04
N TYR A 172 -1.70 7.45 0.23
CA TYR A 172 -1.60 7.40 -1.22
C TYR A 172 -2.21 8.67 -1.80
N ALA A 173 -1.44 9.43 -2.57
CA ALA A 173 -1.87 10.71 -3.10
C ALA A 173 -1.29 10.99 -4.48
N ALA A 174 -2.00 11.82 -5.23
CA ALA A 174 -1.51 12.42 -6.46
C ALA A 174 -0.36 13.39 -6.18
N LEU A 175 0.70 13.30 -6.97
CA LEU A 175 1.71 14.33 -7.08
C LEU A 175 1.18 15.43 -8.01
N VAL A 176 0.85 16.58 -7.43
CA VAL A 176 0.31 17.73 -8.14
C VAL A 176 1.24 18.92 -7.93
N ASP A 177 1.65 19.56 -9.03
CA ASP A 177 2.35 20.84 -9.00
C ASP A 177 1.33 21.98 -8.94
N LEU A 178 0.98 22.38 -7.72
CA LEU A 178 -0.05 23.40 -7.48
C LEU A 178 0.34 24.79 -7.97
N GLU A 179 1.63 25.07 -8.22
CA GLU A 179 2.09 26.38 -8.67
C GLU A 179 1.82 26.60 -10.17
N ASN A 180 1.78 25.51 -10.96
CA ASN A 180 1.61 25.54 -12.42
C ASN A 180 0.27 24.95 -12.89
N GLU A 181 -0.65 24.69 -11.97
CA GLU A 181 -1.97 24.09 -12.24
C GLU A 181 -3.08 25.15 -12.30
N ASN A 182 -3.86 25.15 -13.39
CA ASN A 182 -5.10 25.90 -13.45
C ASN A 182 -6.30 25.01 -13.08
N SER A 183 -7.37 25.59 -12.54
CA SER A 183 -8.47 24.81 -11.95
C SER A 183 -9.19 23.86 -12.94
N ILE A 184 -9.19 24.17 -14.24
CA ILE A 184 -9.81 23.32 -15.28
C ILE A 184 -8.93 22.11 -15.58
N LYS A 185 -7.62 22.34 -15.78
CA LYS A 185 -6.62 21.28 -15.97
C LYS A 185 -6.61 20.35 -14.75
N TYR A 186 -6.69 20.91 -13.55
CA TYR A 186 -6.72 20.15 -12.31
C TYR A 186 -7.87 19.15 -12.22
N VAL A 187 -9.08 19.60 -12.56
CA VAL A 187 -10.27 18.73 -12.59
C VAL A 187 -10.15 17.70 -13.72
N PHE A 188 -9.77 18.12 -14.92
CA PHE A 188 -9.66 17.22 -16.07
C PHE A 188 -8.63 16.10 -15.84
N MET A 189 -7.41 16.47 -15.42
CA MET A 189 -6.34 15.52 -15.13
C MET A 189 -6.75 14.55 -14.00
N GLY A 190 -7.43 15.04 -12.97
CA GLY A 190 -7.92 14.19 -11.88
C GLY A 190 -9.01 13.20 -12.30
N ILE A 191 -9.91 13.58 -13.21
CA ILE A 191 -10.97 12.70 -13.71
C ILE A 191 -10.40 11.62 -14.64
N PHE A 192 -9.45 11.98 -15.49
CA PHE A 192 -8.93 11.10 -16.55
C PHE A 192 -7.61 10.39 -16.21
N GLY A 193 -7.13 10.45 -14.96
CA GLY A 193 -5.97 9.68 -14.52
C GLY A 193 -4.62 10.30 -14.88
N GLY A 194 -4.58 11.61 -15.15
CA GLY A 194 -3.37 12.31 -15.62
C GLY A 194 -2.31 12.57 -14.54
N TYR A 195 -2.60 12.25 -13.28
CA TYR A 195 -1.66 12.45 -12.17
C TYR A 195 -0.93 11.17 -11.78
N ILE A 196 0.29 11.35 -11.28
CA ILE A 196 1.09 10.25 -10.73
C ILE A 196 0.69 10.05 -9.27
N GLY A 197 0.10 8.90 -8.96
CA GLY A 197 -0.23 8.45 -7.60
C GLY A 197 0.92 7.69 -6.98
N LYS A 198 1.29 8.03 -5.73
CA LYS A 198 2.33 7.32 -4.98
C LYS A 198 1.94 7.05 -3.53
N PHE A 199 2.42 5.92 -3.02
CA PHE A 199 2.45 5.67 -1.59
C PHE A 199 3.54 6.50 -0.93
N SER A 200 3.23 7.04 0.23
CA SER A 200 4.16 7.80 1.05
C SER A 200 4.01 7.40 2.51
N LEU A 201 5.13 7.38 3.23
CA LEU A 201 5.16 7.09 4.65
C LEU A 201 5.62 8.36 5.40
N ASN A 202 4.68 9.01 6.07
CA ASN A 202 4.90 10.28 6.74
C ASN A 202 4.61 10.18 8.25
N ARG A 203 5.07 11.15 9.04
CA ARG A 203 4.74 11.20 10.47
C ARG A 203 3.26 11.54 10.64
N TYR A 204 2.55 10.77 11.46
CA TYR A 204 1.11 10.92 11.61
C TYR A 204 0.70 12.25 12.24
N TYR A 205 1.49 12.81 13.15
CA TYR A 205 1.17 14.11 13.77
C TYR A 205 1.08 15.26 12.76
N LEU A 206 1.85 15.20 11.66
CA LEU A 206 1.76 16.20 10.59
C LEU A 206 0.39 16.15 9.92
N LYS A 207 -0.14 14.94 9.71
CA LYS A 207 -1.48 14.72 9.15
C LYS A 207 -2.59 15.13 10.10
N ILE A 208 -2.43 14.90 11.40
CA ILE A 208 -3.39 15.43 12.40
C ILE A 208 -3.41 16.95 12.37
N ALA A 209 -2.24 17.61 12.34
CA ALA A 209 -2.16 19.06 12.31
C ALA A 209 -2.82 19.63 11.04
N GLU A 210 -2.55 19.02 9.88
CA GLU A 210 -3.20 19.36 8.61
C GLU A 210 -4.74 19.25 8.72
N TYR A 211 -5.27 18.09 9.09
CA TYR A 211 -6.72 17.86 8.99
C TYR A 211 -7.52 18.46 10.15
N ASN A 212 -7.05 18.30 11.38
CA ASN A 212 -7.82 18.69 12.56
C ASN A 212 -7.63 20.17 12.93
N GLU A 213 -6.40 20.68 12.77
CA GLU A 213 -6.02 22.03 13.23
C GLU A 213 -6.14 23.08 12.12
N ILE A 214 -5.72 22.75 10.89
CA ILE A 214 -5.77 23.68 9.76
C ILE A 214 -7.12 23.57 9.04
N GLU A 215 -7.49 22.37 8.59
CA GLU A 215 -8.73 22.15 7.84
C GLU A 215 -9.99 22.09 8.73
N ASN A 216 -9.83 22.06 10.06
CA ASN A 216 -10.93 22.01 11.04
C ASN A 216 -11.88 20.81 10.86
N ARG A 217 -11.33 19.65 10.51
CA ARG A 217 -12.09 18.42 10.24
C ARG A 217 -12.10 17.49 11.45
N ASP A 218 -13.27 16.90 11.70
CA ASP A 218 -13.37 15.81 12.65
C ASP A 218 -12.68 14.57 12.09
N ILE A 219 -12.15 13.71 12.95
CA ILE A 219 -11.48 12.48 12.55
C ILE A 219 -12.12 11.30 13.27
N TRP A 220 -12.49 10.29 12.50
CA TRP A 220 -12.85 8.97 13.00
C TRP A 220 -11.69 8.01 12.80
N GLU A 221 -11.28 7.34 13.87
CA GLU A 221 -10.23 6.32 13.86
C GLU A 221 -10.83 4.94 14.15
N TYR A 222 -10.45 3.96 13.35
CA TYR A 222 -10.89 2.58 13.45
C TYR A 222 -9.66 1.70 13.66
N GLU A 223 -9.42 1.27 14.89
CA GLU A 223 -8.33 0.34 15.19
C GLU A 223 -8.68 -1.04 14.62
N LEU A 224 -7.81 -1.55 13.77
CA LEU A 224 -8.02 -2.81 13.06
C LEU A 224 -7.50 -4.00 13.88
N ASN A 225 -8.20 -5.13 13.79
CA ASN A 225 -7.88 -6.37 14.48
C ASN A 225 -6.85 -7.23 13.72
N LEU A 226 -5.88 -6.60 13.08
CA LEU A 226 -4.82 -7.28 12.35
C LEU A 226 -3.84 -7.96 13.31
N LYS A 227 -3.46 -9.19 12.97
CA LYS A 227 -2.45 -9.97 13.70
C LYS A 227 -1.03 -9.54 13.31
N PRO A 228 0.00 -9.77 14.15
CA PRO A 228 1.37 -9.35 13.86
C PRO A 228 1.91 -9.82 12.50
N GLU A 229 1.57 -11.04 12.08
CA GLU A 229 1.94 -11.59 10.77
C GLU A 229 1.24 -10.88 9.59
N GLU A 230 0.02 -10.41 9.79
CA GLU A 230 -0.73 -9.64 8.78
C GLU A 230 -0.13 -8.23 8.64
N ILE A 231 0.25 -7.61 9.76
CA ILE A 231 0.96 -6.33 9.77
C ILE A 231 2.32 -6.47 9.08
N LYS A 232 3.03 -7.58 9.30
CA LYS A 232 4.29 -7.87 8.60
C LYS A 232 4.09 -7.91 7.09
N LYS A 233 3.10 -8.65 6.57
CA LYS A 233 2.79 -8.71 5.13
C LYS A 233 2.50 -7.35 4.54
N LEU A 234 1.72 -6.53 5.25
CA LEU A 234 1.44 -5.17 4.86
C LEU A 234 2.74 -4.38 4.67
N TYR A 235 3.66 -4.44 5.64
CA TYR A 235 4.94 -3.74 5.53
C TYR A 235 5.85 -4.26 4.42
N LEU A 236 5.91 -5.58 4.22
CA LEU A 236 6.69 -6.17 3.14
C LEU A 236 6.21 -5.62 1.80
N HIS A 237 4.90 -5.59 1.57
CA HIS A 237 4.37 -5.13 0.30
C HIS A 237 4.41 -3.60 0.18
N LEU A 238 4.21 -2.87 1.28
CA LEU A 238 4.41 -1.42 1.30
C LEU A 238 5.84 -1.05 0.88
N TRP A 239 6.85 -1.86 1.24
CA TRP A 239 8.22 -1.69 0.75
C TRP A 239 8.35 -1.83 -0.76
N GLU A 240 7.64 -2.78 -1.36
CA GLU A 240 7.64 -2.97 -2.81
C GLU A 240 7.00 -1.78 -3.55
N LEU A 241 6.04 -1.11 -2.89
CA LEU A 241 5.25 -0.03 -3.47
C LEU A 241 5.84 1.39 -3.32
N GLN A 242 6.92 1.58 -2.54
CA GLN A 242 7.45 2.92 -2.23
C GLN A 242 8.08 3.61 -3.45
N SER A 243 8.65 2.81 -4.34
CA SER A 243 9.43 3.29 -5.48
C SER A 243 8.70 3.14 -6.81
N THR A 244 7.40 2.85 -6.78
CA THR A 244 6.55 2.72 -7.96
C THR A 244 5.49 3.82 -7.99
N TYR A 245 4.72 3.87 -9.08
CA TYR A 245 3.60 4.77 -9.23
C TYR A 245 2.46 4.12 -10.00
N PHE A 246 1.32 4.77 -9.88
CA PHE A 246 0.03 4.43 -10.48
C PHE A 246 -0.51 5.70 -11.15
N ASN A 247 -1.35 5.56 -12.15
CA ASN A 247 -2.17 6.66 -12.67
C ASN A 247 -3.28 6.95 -11.67
N TYR A 248 -3.36 8.18 -11.19
CA TYR A 248 -4.26 8.58 -10.12
C TYR A 248 -5.54 9.14 -10.70
N PHE A 249 -6.66 8.45 -10.48
CA PHE A 249 -8.00 8.94 -10.79
C PHE A 249 -8.71 9.41 -9.51
N TYR A 250 -9.55 10.45 -9.60
CA TYR A 250 -10.26 10.98 -8.43
C TYR A 250 -11.36 10.02 -7.95
N PHE A 251 -12.03 9.36 -8.91
CA PHE A 251 -13.18 8.50 -8.63
C PHE A 251 -12.82 7.01 -8.55
N LYS A 252 -11.81 6.57 -9.30
CA LYS A 252 -11.30 5.19 -9.33
C LYS A 252 -9.85 5.18 -8.81
N GLU A 253 -9.33 4.06 -8.28
CA GLU A 253 -7.89 3.96 -7.94
C GLU A 253 -7.37 5.10 -7.05
N ASN A 254 -8.23 5.58 -6.15
CA ASN A 254 -7.93 6.68 -5.22
C ASN A 254 -7.27 6.16 -3.93
N CYS A 255 -6.98 7.07 -2.99
CA CYS A 255 -6.39 6.73 -1.69
C CYS A 255 -7.09 5.58 -0.96
N SER A 256 -8.42 5.60 -0.89
CA SER A 256 -9.17 4.58 -0.15
C SER A 256 -9.07 3.23 -0.84
N TYR A 257 -9.13 3.20 -2.16
CA TYR A 257 -8.99 1.98 -2.96
C TYR A 257 -7.64 1.28 -2.76
N HIS A 258 -6.54 2.03 -2.82
CA HIS A 258 -5.19 1.49 -2.68
C HIS A 258 -4.83 1.13 -1.23
N LEU A 259 -5.48 1.74 -0.23
CA LEU A 259 -5.34 1.28 1.16
C LEU A 259 -6.08 -0.04 1.40
N LEU A 260 -7.19 -0.28 0.70
CA LEU A 260 -7.90 -1.55 0.77
C LEU A 260 -7.10 -2.71 0.17
N SER A 261 -6.34 -2.52 -0.92
CA SER A 261 -5.44 -3.58 -1.41
C SER A 261 -4.37 -3.94 -0.39
N LEU A 262 -3.83 -2.98 0.36
CA LEU A 262 -2.88 -3.27 1.45
C LEU A 262 -3.52 -4.16 2.54
N LEU A 263 -4.80 -3.96 2.85
CA LEU A 263 -5.52 -4.79 3.82
C LEU A 263 -5.81 -6.20 3.28
N GLU A 264 -6.14 -6.33 2.00
CA GLU A 264 -6.29 -7.64 1.35
C GLU A 264 -4.99 -8.45 1.35
N ILE A 265 -3.85 -7.78 1.09
CA ILE A 265 -2.52 -8.41 1.21
C ILE A 265 -2.23 -8.82 2.65
N ALA A 266 -2.57 -7.98 3.63
CA ALA A 266 -2.37 -8.29 5.04
C ALA A 266 -3.13 -9.56 5.46
N ARG A 267 -4.41 -9.67 5.07
CA ARG A 267 -5.31 -10.78 5.41
C ARG A 267 -5.86 -11.46 4.14
N PRO A 268 -5.20 -12.54 3.67
CA PRO A 268 -5.69 -13.29 2.51
C PRO A 268 -7.13 -13.77 2.70
N GLY A 269 -7.93 -13.65 1.63
CA GLY A 269 -9.35 -14.01 1.63
C GLY A 269 -10.31 -12.82 1.83
N LEU A 270 -9.79 -11.64 2.17
CA LEU A 270 -10.56 -10.40 2.05
C LEU A 270 -10.70 -10.04 0.57
N ASN A 271 -11.87 -9.54 0.17
CA ASN A 271 -12.12 -9.05 -1.20
C ASN A 271 -12.74 -7.64 -1.12
N LEU A 272 -12.07 -6.74 -0.42
CA LEU A 272 -12.48 -5.36 -0.20
C LEU A 272 -12.57 -4.57 -1.51
N GLN A 273 -11.66 -4.82 -2.47
CA GLN A 273 -11.65 -4.02 -3.70
C GLN A 273 -12.72 -4.42 -4.73
N ASN A 274 -13.32 -5.61 -4.62
CA ASN A 274 -14.14 -6.18 -5.70
C ASN A 274 -15.51 -5.50 -5.87
N ASP A 275 -16.02 -4.83 -4.85
CA ASP A 275 -17.32 -4.15 -4.92
C ASP A 275 -17.22 -2.74 -5.57
N TYR A 276 -16.00 -2.27 -5.87
CA TYR A 276 -15.77 -0.92 -6.40
C TYR A 276 -15.60 -0.92 -7.91
N TYR A 277 -16.70 -1.00 -8.64
CA TYR A 277 -16.67 -0.88 -10.10
C TYR A 277 -16.55 0.57 -10.60
N PHE A 278 -16.98 1.55 -9.81
CA PHE A 278 -17.07 2.95 -10.27
C PHE A 278 -16.54 3.99 -9.27
N TRP A 279 -16.70 3.78 -7.96
CA TRP A 279 -16.25 4.73 -6.94
C TRP A 279 -15.87 4.00 -5.66
N ALA A 280 -14.64 4.18 -5.16
CA ALA A 280 -14.29 3.83 -3.78
C ALA A 280 -14.45 5.06 -2.88
N THR A 281 -15.64 5.24 -2.28
CA THR A 281 -15.83 6.34 -1.31
C THR A 281 -15.26 5.95 0.05
N PRO A 282 -14.82 6.93 0.87
CA PRO A 282 -14.44 6.66 2.24
C PRO A 282 -15.57 6.04 3.08
N ALA A 283 -16.83 6.40 2.83
CA ALA A 283 -17.97 5.84 3.54
C ALA A 283 -18.14 4.34 3.27
N GLU A 284 -18.01 3.91 2.02
CA GLU A 284 -18.03 2.49 1.65
C GLU A 284 -16.82 1.74 2.21
N THR A 285 -15.65 2.38 2.23
CA THR A 285 -14.44 1.83 2.87
C THR A 285 -14.71 1.51 4.33
N ILE A 286 -15.34 2.44 5.07
CA ILE A 286 -15.75 2.20 6.46
C ILE A 286 -16.76 1.06 6.54
N LYS A 287 -17.79 1.04 5.67
CA LYS A 287 -18.78 -0.04 5.66
C LYS A 287 -18.13 -1.41 5.47
N GLN A 288 -17.23 -1.56 4.51
CA GLN A 288 -16.58 -2.84 4.24
C GLN A 288 -15.71 -3.33 5.40
N ILE A 289 -14.93 -2.46 6.05
CA ILE A 289 -14.12 -2.90 7.19
C ILE A 289 -14.99 -3.39 8.36
N TYR A 290 -16.23 -2.89 8.49
CA TYR A 290 -17.22 -3.44 9.43
C TYR A 290 -17.80 -4.77 8.95
N ASP A 291 -18.19 -4.87 7.68
CA ASP A 291 -18.79 -6.09 7.11
C ASP A 291 -17.82 -7.28 7.23
N PHE A 292 -16.52 -7.05 6.99
CA PHE A 292 -15.46 -8.04 7.17
C PHE A 292 -14.96 -8.18 8.63
N LYS A 293 -15.62 -7.53 9.58
CA LYS A 293 -15.32 -7.58 11.03
C LYS A 293 -13.85 -7.26 11.35
N LEU A 294 -13.30 -6.25 10.69
CA LEU A 294 -11.91 -5.84 10.85
C LEU A 294 -11.70 -4.86 12.02
N VAL A 295 -12.75 -4.30 12.60
CA VAL A 295 -12.66 -3.21 13.59
C VAL A 295 -12.73 -3.74 15.02
N ASP A 296 -11.70 -3.46 15.82
CA ASP A 296 -11.67 -3.71 17.28
C ASP A 296 -12.27 -2.51 18.06
N LYS A 297 -11.92 -1.29 17.64
CA LYS A 297 -12.25 -0.07 18.40
C LYS A 297 -12.47 1.12 17.48
N LYS A 298 -13.46 1.95 17.82
CA LYS A 298 -13.76 3.23 17.17
C LYS A 298 -13.40 4.39 18.11
N VAL A 299 -12.72 5.41 17.61
CA VAL A 299 -12.36 6.63 18.36
C VAL A 299 -12.76 7.85 17.54
N TYR A 300 -13.37 8.84 18.21
CA TYR A 300 -13.71 10.13 17.63
C TYR A 300 -12.74 11.21 18.12
N ARG A 301 -12.22 12.00 17.20
CA ARG A 301 -11.43 13.20 17.49
C ARG A 301 -12.17 14.42 16.93
N PRO A 302 -12.76 15.28 17.78
CA PRO A 302 -13.41 16.49 17.31
C PRO A 302 -12.38 17.48 16.78
N SER A 303 -12.76 18.28 15.79
CA SER A 303 -11.97 19.42 15.31
C SER A 303 -12.03 20.61 16.25
N ARG A 304 -11.12 21.57 16.07
CA ARG A 304 -11.21 22.86 16.77
C ARG A 304 -12.56 23.53 16.59
N ARG A 305 -13.13 23.48 15.38
CA ARG A 305 -14.49 23.99 15.09
C ARG A 305 -15.56 23.24 15.88
N SER A 306 -15.52 21.92 15.93
CA SER A 306 -16.48 21.11 16.69
C SER A 306 -16.37 21.35 18.20
N ILE A 307 -15.14 21.49 18.71
CA ILE A 307 -14.88 21.86 20.11
C ILE A 307 -15.42 23.26 20.41
N PHE A 308 -15.11 24.24 19.56
CA PHE A 308 -15.58 25.61 19.70
C PHE A 308 -17.12 25.66 19.69
N LYS A 309 -17.77 25.04 18.69
CA LYS A 309 -19.23 24.98 18.59
C LYS A 309 -19.86 24.36 19.84
N ASN A 310 -19.33 23.23 20.30
CA ASN A 310 -19.83 22.57 21.52
C ASN A 310 -19.71 23.48 22.75
N ARG A 311 -18.59 24.19 22.90
CA ARG A 311 -18.40 25.16 23.99
C ARG A 311 -19.33 26.35 23.87
N TYR A 312 -19.45 26.91 22.66
CA TYR A 312 -20.33 28.03 22.35
C TYR A 312 -21.79 27.70 22.64
N ASP A 313 -22.27 26.52 22.21
CA ASP A 313 -23.65 26.09 22.41
C ASP A 313 -24.04 25.99 23.90
N LYS A 314 -23.07 25.69 24.77
CA LYS A 314 -23.23 25.63 26.23
C LYS A 314 -23.20 27.00 26.92
N LEU A 315 -22.86 28.08 26.22
CA LEU A 315 -22.87 29.43 26.79
C LEU A 315 -24.31 29.94 26.99
N ASN A 316 -24.51 30.71 28.06
CA ASN A 316 -25.75 31.48 28.23
C ASN A 316 -25.80 32.65 27.23
N LYS A 317 -26.99 33.27 27.07
CA LYS A 317 -27.20 34.37 26.10
C LYS A 317 -26.21 35.53 26.25
N LYS A 318 -25.84 35.89 27.50
CA LYS A 318 -24.90 36.98 27.78
C LYS A 318 -23.48 36.65 27.28
N ASN A 319 -23.02 35.43 27.51
CA ASN A 319 -21.68 35.01 27.11
C ASN A 319 -21.60 34.77 25.59
N LYS A 320 -22.69 34.34 24.93
CA LYS A 320 -22.75 34.25 23.47
C LYS A 320 -22.56 35.62 22.82
N PHE A 321 -23.27 36.64 23.31
CA PHE A 321 -23.14 38.02 22.83
C PHE A 321 -21.70 38.56 22.92
N ILE A 322 -20.93 38.19 23.96
CA ILE A 322 -19.52 38.60 24.13
C ILE A 322 -18.58 37.88 23.15
N VAL A 323 -18.93 36.67 22.71
CA VAL A 323 -18.09 35.89 21.77
C VAL A 323 -18.39 36.26 20.31
N ASP A 324 -19.62 36.69 20.03
CA ASP A 324 -20.06 37.07 18.68
C ASP A 324 -19.64 38.50 18.28
N TYR A 325 -19.23 39.33 19.24
CA TYR A 325 -18.70 40.68 19.09
C TYR A 325 -17.21 40.71 19.42
#